data_AF-A0AAN8Q4V9-F1
#
_entry.id   AF-A0AAN8Q4V9-F1
#
_cell.length_a   1.000
_cell.length_b   1.000
_cell.length_c   1.000
_cell.angle_alpha   90.00
_cell.angle_beta   90.00
_cell.angle_gamma   90.00
#
_symmetry.space_group_name_H-M   'P 1'
#
loop_
_entity.id
_entity.type
_entity.pdbx_description
1 polymer ?
#
loop_
_entity_poly.entity_id
_entity_poly.type
_entity_poly.pdbx_seq_one_letter_code
_entity_poly.pdbx_strand_id
1 'polypeptide(L)' 'MKPGLRKYVCDLTLDLNTVNRHLSLSEENRKVTCRTEKQPYPDHPERFEDCGQVLCREGLTGRCYWEVEWSGRRV' A
#
# COMPACT_ATOMS: atom_id res chain seq x y z
N MET A 1 1.03 -7.05 -27.88
CA MET A 1 1.79 -6.43 -26.77
C MET A 1 1.10 -5.14 -26.36
N LYS A 2 0.94 -4.86 -25.06
CA LYS A 2 0.44 -3.56 -24.61
C LYS A 2 1.47 -2.48 -24.98
N PRO A 3 1.11 -1.39 -25.66
CA PRO A 3 2.05 -0.31 -25.99
C PRO A 3 2.43 0.49 -24.74
N GLY A 4 3.60 1.17 -24.79
CA GLY A 4 4.03 2.11 -23.74
C GLY A 4 4.44 1.47 -22.42
N LEU A 5 4.28 2.21 -21.31
CA LEU A 5 4.60 1.75 -19.94
C LEU A 5 3.75 0.56 -19.50
N ARG A 6 2.56 0.40 -20.09
CA ARG A 6 1.61 -0.67 -19.77
C ARG A 6 2.12 -2.09 -20.03
N LYS A 7 3.24 -2.24 -20.74
CA LYS A 7 3.93 -3.54 -20.90
C LYS A 7 4.67 -4.00 -19.64
N TYR A 8 4.89 -3.10 -18.68
CA TYR A 8 5.58 -3.38 -17.42
C TYR A 8 4.62 -3.34 -16.22
N VAL A 9 3.30 -3.45 -16.46
CA VAL A 9 2.30 -3.46 -15.38
C VAL A 9 2.61 -4.60 -14.42
N CYS A 10 2.68 -4.27 -13.15
CA CYS A 10 2.70 -5.22 -12.04
C CYS A 10 1.48 -5.00 -11.15
N ASP A 11 0.91 -6.09 -10.68
CA ASP A 11 -0.05 -6.06 -9.58
C ASP A 11 0.71 -5.98 -8.26
N LEU A 12 0.33 -5.03 -7.42
CA LEU A 12 0.88 -4.88 -6.08
C LEU A 12 -0.20 -5.16 -5.05
N THR A 13 0.19 -5.85 -3.99
CA THR A 13 -0.67 -6.14 -2.84
C THR A 13 -0.06 -5.49 -1.61
N LEU A 14 -0.80 -4.64 -0.93
CA LEU A 14 -0.30 -4.00 0.28
C LEU A 14 -0.21 -5.00 1.44
N ASP A 15 0.84 -4.85 2.24
CA ASP A 15 1.14 -5.77 3.32
C ASP A 15 0.55 -5.32 4.66
N LEU A 16 -0.34 -6.15 5.20
CA LEU A 16 -0.93 -6.00 6.53
C LEU A 16 0.09 -6.10 7.67
N ASN A 17 1.27 -6.67 7.42
CA ASN A 17 2.32 -6.75 8.43
C ASN A 17 3.09 -5.42 8.57
N THR A 18 3.16 -4.62 7.51
CA THR A 18 3.89 -3.35 7.51
C THR A 18 2.99 -2.15 7.77
N VAL A 19 1.70 -2.25 7.42
CA VAL A 19 0.75 -1.14 7.52
C VAL A 19 0.67 -0.52 8.92
N ASN A 20 0.76 0.80 8.98
CA ASN A 20 0.56 1.55 10.21
C ASN A 20 -0.88 1.41 10.74
N ARG A 21 -1.04 1.42 12.06
CA ARG A 21 -2.35 1.22 12.70
C ARG A 21 -3.35 2.35 12.42
N HIS A 22 -2.94 3.52 11.97
CA HIS A 22 -3.85 4.59 11.56
C HIS A 22 -4.29 4.48 10.10
N LEU A 23 -3.87 3.43 9.39
CA LEU A 23 -4.31 3.15 8.03
C LEU A 23 -5.21 1.91 8.04
N SER A 24 -6.27 1.91 7.24
CA SER A 24 -7.08 0.72 6.96
C SER A 24 -6.94 0.30 5.51
N LEU A 25 -6.66 -0.99 5.29
CA LEU A 25 -6.66 -1.61 3.98
C LEU A 25 -8.05 -2.16 3.61
N SER A 26 -8.45 -1.98 2.36
CA SER A 26 -9.68 -2.54 1.78
C SER A 26 -9.46 -2.93 0.32
N GLU A 27 -10.51 -3.44 -0.35
CA GLU A 27 -10.47 -3.82 -1.77
C GLU A 27 -9.29 -4.77 -2.06
N GLU A 28 -9.26 -5.90 -1.34
CA GLU A 28 -8.18 -6.90 -1.45
C GLU A 28 -6.78 -6.31 -1.18
N ASN A 29 -6.70 -5.39 -0.21
CA ASN A 29 -5.49 -4.65 0.14
C ASN A 29 -4.90 -3.82 -1.02
N ARG A 30 -5.76 -3.31 -1.92
CA ARG A 30 -5.36 -2.36 -2.97
C ARG A 30 -5.70 -0.91 -2.63
N LYS A 31 -6.50 -0.68 -1.59
CA LYS A 31 -6.91 0.66 -1.17
C LYS A 31 -6.51 0.95 0.27
N VAL A 32 -5.98 2.14 0.49
CA VAL A 32 -5.59 2.66 1.80
C VAL A 32 -6.52 3.80 2.18
N THR A 33 -7.00 3.80 3.43
CA THR A 33 -7.75 4.93 4.00
C THR A 33 -7.14 5.34 5.33
N CYS A 34 -6.88 6.63 5.54
CA CYS A 34 -6.45 7.16 6.82
C CYS A 34 -7.62 7.18 7.81
N ARG A 35 -7.39 6.72 9.04
CA ARG A 35 -8.36 6.70 10.14
C ARG A 35 -7.74 7.31 11.40
N THR A 36 -8.57 7.99 12.18
CA THR A 36 -8.17 8.52 13.49
C THR A 36 -7.90 7.38 14.48
N GLU A 37 -8.75 6.36 14.46
CA GLU A 37 -8.65 5.20 15.35
C GLU A 37 -7.55 4.23 14.91
N LYS A 38 -6.93 3.55 15.87
CA LYS A 38 -5.96 2.49 15.60
C LYS A 38 -6.69 1.21 15.20
N GLN A 39 -6.34 0.67 14.05
CA GLN A 39 -6.85 -0.60 13.55
C GLN A 39 -6.25 -1.77 14.36
N PRO A 40 -7.02 -2.85 14.59
CA PRO A 40 -6.64 -3.96 15.48
C PRO A 40 -5.67 -4.92 14.79
N TYR A 41 -4.61 -4.41 14.16
CA TYR A 41 -3.57 -5.24 13.57
C TYR A 41 -2.69 -5.85 14.67
N PRO A 42 -2.31 -7.14 14.55
CA PRO A 42 -1.41 -7.77 15.50
C PRO A 42 -0.03 -7.11 15.46
N ASP A 43 0.68 -7.17 16.57
CA ASP A 43 2.05 -6.66 16.65
C ASP A 43 2.96 -7.41 15.68
N HIS A 44 3.79 -6.68 14.95
CA HIS A 44 4.73 -7.24 13.98
C HIS A 44 5.99 -6.37 13.92
N PRO A 45 7.20 -6.95 13.89
CA PRO A 45 8.45 -6.19 13.92
C PRO A 45 8.63 -5.24 12.72
N GLU A 46 8.02 -5.56 11.58
CA GLU A 46 8.08 -4.74 10.36
C GLU A 46 6.99 -3.66 10.29
N ARG A 47 6.13 -3.56 11.31
CA ARG A 47 5.02 -2.61 11.32
C ARG A 47 5.53 -1.19 11.54
N PHE A 48 5.09 -0.27 10.71
CA PHE A 48 5.32 1.15 10.97
C PHE A 48 4.49 1.60 12.18
N GLU A 49 5.14 2.11 13.22
CA GLU A 49 4.48 2.61 14.43
C GLU A 49 4.27 4.14 14.36
N ASP A 50 5.26 4.88 13.84
CA ASP A 50 5.28 6.35 13.93
C ASP A 50 4.66 7.08 12.72
N CYS A 51 4.82 6.53 11.52
CA CYS A 51 4.40 7.16 10.27
C CYS A 51 3.27 6.38 9.60
N GLY A 52 2.30 7.08 9.00
CA GLY A 52 1.22 6.51 8.20
C GLY A 52 1.71 5.94 6.87
N GLN A 53 2.44 4.83 6.92
CA GLN A 53 3.06 4.17 5.77
C GLN A 53 2.65 2.69 5.68
N VAL A 54 2.84 2.12 4.50
CA VAL A 54 2.61 0.71 4.17
C VAL A 54 3.49 0.33 2.98
N LEU A 55 3.97 -0.91 2.93
CA LEU A 55 4.71 -1.47 1.80
C LEU A 55 3.86 -2.49 1.03
N CYS A 56 4.25 -2.78 -0.21
CA CYS A 56 3.74 -3.94 -0.94
C CYS A 56 4.49 -5.21 -0.52
N ARG A 57 3.84 -6.36 -0.68
CA ARG A 57 4.45 -7.67 -0.39
C ARG A 57 5.49 -8.07 -1.43
N GLU A 58 5.28 -7.62 -2.66
CA GLU A 58 6.10 -7.99 -3.79
C GLU A 58 7.44 -7.24 -3.76
N GLY A 59 8.55 -8.00 -3.77
CA GLY A 59 9.86 -7.43 -4.04
C GLY A 59 9.97 -7.08 -5.51
N LEU A 60 10.11 -5.78 -5.83
CA LEU A 60 10.18 -5.32 -7.22
C LEU A 60 11.62 -5.39 -7.74
N THR A 61 11.81 -6.06 -8.88
CA THR A 61 13.10 -6.14 -9.58
C THR A 61 12.92 -5.79 -11.06
N GLY A 62 13.94 -5.21 -11.68
CA GLY A 62 13.87 -4.79 -13.08
C GLY A 62 12.96 -3.56 -13.30
N ARG A 63 12.12 -3.61 -14.34
CA ARG A 63 11.20 -2.50 -14.69
C ARG A 63 9.77 -2.88 -14.33
N CYS A 64 9.17 -2.09 -13.45
CA CYS A 64 7.79 -2.23 -12.99
C CYS A 64 7.04 -0.92 -13.20
N TYR A 65 5.75 -1.04 -13.46
CA TYR A 65 4.84 0.09 -13.62
C TYR A 65 3.54 -0.19 -12.88
N TRP A 66 3.07 0.79 -12.13
CA TRP A 66 1.80 0.76 -11.41
C TRP A 66 1.22 2.18 -11.37
N GLU A 67 -0.08 2.27 -11.19
CA GLU A 67 -0.83 3.53 -11.06
C GLU A 67 -1.61 3.47 -9.75
N VAL A 68 -1.76 4.61 -9.08
CA VAL A 68 -2.63 4.75 -7.91
C VAL A 68 -3.52 5.96 -8.12
N GLU A 69 -4.79 5.78 -7.83
CA GLU A 69 -5.73 6.87 -7.69
C GLU A 69 -5.64 7.42 -6.26
N TRP A 70 -5.58 8.75 -6.11
CA TRP A 70 -5.50 9.40 -4.81
C TRP A 70 -6.56 10.48 -4.67
N SER A 71 -7.18 10.52 -3.49
CA SER A 71 -8.08 11.59 -3.04
C SER A 71 -7.77 12.01 -1.60
N GLY A 72 -8.07 13.26 -1.26
CA GLY A 72 -7.83 13.84 0.06
C GLY A 72 -7.32 15.28 -0.01
N ARG A 73 -7.34 16.00 1.12
CA ARG A 73 -6.64 17.28 1.24
C ARG A 73 -5.25 17.05 1.80
N ARG A 74 -4.27 17.72 1.22
CA ARG A 74 -2.95 17.91 1.83
C ARG A 74 -3.17 18.78 3.07
N VAL A 75 -3.14 18.16 4.25
CA VAL A 75 -3.03 18.88 5.52
C VAL A 75 -1.63 19.46 5.67
#